data_AF-A0A0B7J184-F1
#
_entry.id   AF-A0A0B7J184-F1
#
_cell.length_a   1.000
_cell.length_b   1.000
_cell.length_c   1.000
_cell.angle_alpha   90.00
_cell.angle_beta   90.00
_cell.angle_gamma   90.00
#
_symmetry.space_group_name_H-M   'P 1'
#
loop_
_entity.id
_entity.type
_entity.pdbx_description
1 polymer ?
#
loop_
_entity_poly.entity_id
_entity_poly.type
_entity_poly.pdbx_seq_one_letter_code
_entity_poly.pdbx_strand_id
1 'polypeptide(L)'
;MKELIEFLEKRGLKWEADSLRKGDTTLSLSYNNIGDTTLKTINGYLQRNKTIAEKKAESLNAEGNNLCSQEKYDEAIEKYKAAIKIKKGLDGYSYRADNLYEKNKTNAEKEYKEQQKQVLSAKNINIVDDNLTKWKKLVIDIKEKNQVDTQNLIKHINQDELNNFDE
;
A
#
# COMPACT_ATOMS: atom_id res chain seq x y z
N MET A 1 -0.29 25.71 16.42
CA MET A 1 1.15 25.94 16.63
C MET A 1 1.52 27.42 16.44
N LYS A 2 1.18 28.04 15.31
CA LYS A 2 1.47 29.45 15.00
C LYS A 2 1.10 30.45 16.11
N GLU A 3 -0.11 30.37 16.66
CA GLU A 3 -0.56 31.29 17.74
C GLU A 3 0.31 31.20 19.00
N LEU A 4 0.79 30.01 19.37
CA LEU A 4 1.68 29.83 20.52
C LEU A 4 3.04 30.47 20.25
N ILE A 5 3.60 30.28 19.05
CA ILE A 5 4.88 30.86 18.65
C ILE A 5 4.80 32.39 18.73
N GLU A 6 3.77 32.99 18.14
CA GLU A 6 3.56 34.46 18.21
C GLU A 6 3.38 34.97 19.64
N PHE A 7 2.72 34.19 20.50
CA PHE A 7 2.58 34.52 21.92
C PHE A 7 3.92 34.50 22.66
N LEU A 8 4.75 33.47 22.44
CA LEU A 8 6.07 33.32 23.06
C LEU A 8 6.99 34.49 22.67
N GLU A 9 6.98 34.89 21.39
CA GLU A 9 7.77 36.03 20.91
C GLU A 9 7.39 37.35 21.60
N LYS A 10 6.08 37.62 21.73
CA LYS A 10 5.57 38.81 22.42
C LYS A 10 5.93 38.84 23.90
N ARG A 11 6.24 37.68 24.50
CA ARG A 11 6.66 37.53 25.90
C ARG A 11 8.17 37.50 26.08
N GLY A 12 8.95 37.62 25.00
CA GLY A 12 10.41 37.59 25.05
C GLY A 12 11.02 36.18 25.07
N LEU A 13 10.20 35.13 24.96
CA LEU A 13 10.60 33.72 24.92
C LEU A 13 11.03 33.33 23.50
N LYS A 14 12.03 34.05 22.98
CA LYS A 14 12.46 33.97 21.57
C LYS A 14 13.09 32.62 21.24
N TRP A 15 13.91 32.09 22.16
CA TRP A 15 14.59 30.82 21.95
C TRP A 15 13.59 29.66 21.83
N GLU A 16 12.58 29.65 22.70
CA GLU A 16 11.50 28.67 22.68
C GLU A 16 10.64 28.78 21.42
N ALA A 17 10.32 30.01 20.99
CA ALA A 17 9.59 30.24 19.75
C ALA A 17 10.35 29.71 18.52
N ASP A 18 11.67 29.95 18.47
CA ASP A 18 12.53 29.51 17.36
C ASP A 18 12.75 27.99 17.35
N SER A 19 12.89 27.36 18.52
CA SER A 19 12.95 25.91 18.68
C SER A 19 11.69 25.25 18.10
N LEU A 20 10.50 25.73 18.48
CA LEU A 20 9.23 25.23 17.94
C LEU A 20 9.09 25.47 16.42
N ARG A 21 9.63 26.58 15.90
CA ARG A 21 9.66 26.86 14.46
C ARG A 21 10.50 25.86 13.67
N LYS A 22 11.59 25.39 14.27
CA LYS A 22 12.50 24.39 13.69
C LYS A 22 11.94 22.97 13.77
N GLY A 23 10.76 22.80 14.38
CA GLY A 23 10.05 21.53 14.43
C GLY A 23 10.27 20.75 15.73
N ASP A 24 10.85 21.37 16.76
CA ASP A 24 10.93 20.73 18.07
C ASP A 24 9.52 20.46 18.62
N THR A 25 9.35 19.28 19.20
CA THR A 25 8.06 18.81 19.74
C THR A 25 7.92 19.05 21.23
N THR A 26 8.96 19.58 21.88
CA THR A 26 9.03 19.81 23.32
C THR A 26 9.21 21.30 23.59
N LEU A 27 8.40 21.87 24.48
CA LEU A 27 8.54 23.24 24.96
C LEU A 27 9.14 23.23 26.38
N SER A 28 10.42 23.59 26.51
CA SER A 28 11.06 23.71 27.82
C SER A 28 10.87 25.12 28.37
N LEU A 29 10.34 25.22 29.60
CA LEU A 29 10.11 26.50 30.28
C LEU A 29 10.86 26.58 31.63
N SER A 30 11.70 25.59 31.94
CA SER A 30 12.31 25.39 33.27
C SER A 30 13.19 26.55 33.75
N TYR A 31 13.72 27.36 32.83
CA TYR A 31 14.64 28.45 33.14
C TYR A 31 13.96 29.84 33.19
N ASN A 32 12.64 29.89 33.04
CA ASN A 32 11.91 31.14 32.92
C ASN A 32 11.03 31.37 34.16
N ASN A 33 11.09 32.58 34.75
CA ASN A 33 10.13 32.99 35.78
C ASN A 33 8.82 33.45 35.12
N ILE A 34 7.97 32.48 34.75
CA ILE A 34 6.73 32.70 34.00
C ILE A 34 5.57 32.77 34.99
N GLY A 35 5.02 33.97 35.21
CA GLY A 35 3.86 34.14 36.11
C GLY A 35 2.64 33.28 35.70
N ASP A 36 1.81 32.91 36.67
CA ASP A 36 0.70 31.95 36.55
C ASP A 36 -0.25 32.21 35.38
N THR A 37 -0.59 33.49 35.12
CA THR A 37 -1.47 33.85 34.00
C THR A 37 -0.87 33.44 32.65
N THR A 38 0.43 33.66 32.46
CA THR A 38 1.14 33.29 31.23
C THR A 38 1.21 31.77 31.09
N LEU A 39 1.48 31.04 32.19
CA LEU A 39 1.50 29.59 32.20
C LEU A 39 0.14 28.99 31.81
N LYS A 40 -0.95 29.52 32.36
CA LYS A 40 -2.32 29.12 32.01
C LYS A 40 -2.62 29.33 30.52
N THR A 41 -2.20 30.46 29.95
CA THR A 41 -2.36 30.74 28.53
C THR A 41 -1.57 29.76 27.65
N ILE A 42 -0.30 29.49 27.98
CA ILE A 42 0.55 28.52 27.26
C ILE A 42 -0.10 27.14 27.28
N ASN A 43 -0.56 26.68 28.45
CA ASN A 43 -1.25 25.40 28.58
C ASN A 43 -2.49 25.32 27.68
N GLY A 44 -3.28 26.39 27.60
CA GLY A 44 -4.43 26.45 26.69
C GLY A 44 -4.06 26.30 25.20
N TYR A 45 -2.91 26.83 24.78
CA TYR A 45 -2.39 26.62 23.43
C TYR A 45 -1.86 25.19 23.22
N LEU A 46 -1.13 24.64 24.18
CA LEU A 46 -0.58 23.28 24.10
C LEU A 46 -1.70 22.24 24.00
N GLN A 47 -2.77 22.39 24.78
CA GLN A 47 -3.94 21.51 24.70
C GLN A 47 -4.62 21.58 23.33
N ARG A 48 -4.84 22.79 22.80
CA ARG A 48 -5.40 22.95 21.44
C ARG A 48 -4.52 22.30 20.37
N ASN A 49 -3.19 22.48 20.45
CA ASN A 49 -2.26 21.87 19.52
C ASN A 49 -2.29 20.33 19.60
N LYS A 50 -2.34 19.78 20.83
CA LYS A 50 -2.50 18.34 21.05
C LYS A 50 -3.77 17.81 20.38
N THR A 51 -4.91 18.44 20.63
CA THR A 51 -6.19 18.04 20.01
C THR A 51 -6.15 18.08 18.49
N ILE A 52 -5.51 19.09 17.89
CA ILE A 52 -5.34 19.18 16.44
C ILE A 52 -4.50 18.01 15.92
N ALA A 53 -3.40 17.68 16.59
CA ALA A 53 -2.55 16.56 16.21
C ALA A 53 -3.26 15.21 16.36
N GLU A 54 -4.04 15.01 17.43
CA GLU A 54 -4.84 13.80 17.63
C GLU A 54 -5.86 13.60 16.50
N LYS A 55 -6.62 14.64 16.17
CA LYS A 55 -7.57 14.62 15.05
C LYS A 55 -6.89 14.37 13.71
N LYS A 56 -5.68 14.90 13.51
CA LYS A 56 -4.91 14.65 12.28
C LYS A 56 -4.52 13.18 12.16
N ALA A 57 -4.08 12.55 13.25
CA ALA A 57 -3.77 11.12 13.27
C ALA A 57 -5.01 10.25 13.02
N GLU A 58 -6.15 10.59 13.64
CA GLU A 58 -7.43 9.90 13.39
C GLU A 58 -7.88 10.02 11.93
N SER A 59 -7.78 11.22 11.35
CA SER A 59 -8.09 11.46 9.94
C SER A 59 -7.20 10.67 9.00
N LEU A 60 -5.88 10.60 9.25
CA LEU A 60 -4.96 9.79 8.47
C LEU A 60 -5.30 8.29 8.55
N ASN A 61 -5.70 7.81 9.72
CA ASN A 61 -6.14 6.42 9.87
C ASN A 61 -7.44 6.12 9.11
N ALA A 62 -8.40 7.04 9.15
CA ALA A 62 -9.64 6.90 8.39
C ALA A 62 -9.37 6.91 6.87
N GLU A 63 -8.44 7.76 6.41
CA GLU A 63 -7.99 7.77 5.01
C GLU A 63 -7.32 6.45 4.63
N GLY A 64 -6.46 5.90 5.50
CA GLY A 64 -5.87 4.57 5.32
C GLY A 64 -6.94 3.47 5.21
N ASN A 65 -7.97 3.49 6.06
CA ASN A 65 -9.07 2.53 6.00
C ASN A 65 -9.82 2.62 4.66
N ASN A 66 -10.06 3.85 4.17
CA ASN A 66 -10.71 4.07 2.88
C ASN A 66 -9.85 3.52 1.72
N LEU A 67 -8.55 3.78 1.72
CA LEU A 67 -7.61 3.23 0.73
C LEU A 67 -7.53 1.70 0.77
N CYS A 68 -7.53 1.09 1.96
CA CYS A 68 -7.64 -0.36 2.12
C CYS A 68 -8.92 -0.92 1.47
N SER A 69 -10.06 -0.26 1.65
CA SER A 69 -11.33 -0.69 1.01
C SER A 69 -11.32 -0.55 -0.51
N GLN A 70 -10.38 0.22 -1.06
CA GLN A 70 -10.12 0.34 -2.50
C GLN A 70 -8.99 -0.58 -2.97
N GLU A 71 -8.49 -1.48 -2.11
CA GLU A 71 -7.34 -2.36 -2.35
C GLU A 71 -6.01 -1.63 -2.65
N LYS A 72 -5.93 -0.33 -2.32
CA LYS A 72 -4.72 0.50 -2.44
C LYS A 72 -3.85 0.38 -1.20
N TYR A 73 -3.34 -0.82 -0.97
CA TYR A 73 -2.73 -1.18 0.30
C TYR A 73 -1.40 -0.47 0.58
N ASP A 74 -0.60 -0.21 -0.44
CA ASP A 74 0.66 0.54 -0.34
C ASP A 74 0.43 1.97 0.16
N GLU A 75 -0.52 2.69 -0.45
CA GLU A 75 -0.90 4.04 -0.04
C GLU A 75 -1.51 4.03 1.38
N ALA A 76 -2.36 3.05 1.69
CA ALA A 76 -2.96 2.89 3.02
C ALA A 76 -1.90 2.73 4.13
N ILE A 77 -0.89 1.89 3.90
CA ILE A 77 0.22 1.64 4.83
C ILE A 77 0.96 2.95 5.15
N GLU A 78 1.21 3.82 4.16
CA GLU A 78 1.86 5.10 4.39
C GLU A 78 1.00 6.06 5.24
N LYS A 79 -0.33 6.05 5.06
CA LYS A 79 -1.24 6.84 5.92
C LYS A 79 -1.21 6.36 7.36
N TYR A 80 -1.24 5.05 7.60
CA TYR A 80 -1.14 4.53 8.97
C TYR A 80 0.22 4.86 9.60
N LYS A 81 1.33 4.71 8.86
CA LYS A 81 2.67 5.11 9.35
C LYS A 81 2.72 6.58 9.76
N ALA A 82 2.11 7.47 8.98
CA ALA A 82 2.01 8.88 9.32
C ALA A 82 1.18 9.13 10.59
N ALA A 83 0.04 8.44 10.76
CA ALA A 83 -0.76 8.51 11.98
C ALA A 83 0.00 8.04 13.22
N ILE A 84 0.70 6.91 13.11
CA ILE A 84 1.56 6.33 14.16
C ILE A 84 2.66 7.33 14.55
N LYS A 85 3.32 7.96 13.57
CA LYS A 85 4.39 8.95 13.83
C LYS A 85 3.88 10.12 14.67
N ILE A 86 2.68 10.63 14.38
CA ILE A 86 2.06 11.72 15.15
C ILE A 86 1.78 11.27 16.58
N LYS A 87 1.16 10.11 16.77
CA LYS A 87 0.81 9.62 18.12
C LYS A 87 2.05 9.31 18.97
N LYS A 88 3.10 8.73 18.37
CA LYS A 88 4.40 8.57 19.05
C LYS A 88 4.99 9.92 19.48
N GLY A 89 4.83 10.96 18.66
CA GLY A 89 5.25 12.31 19.03
C GLY A 89 4.46 12.91 20.20
N LEU A 90 3.18 12.55 20.36
CA LEU A 90 2.32 13.04 21.44
C LEU A 90 2.52 12.30 22.77
N ASP A 91 2.62 10.97 22.71
CA ASP A 91 2.70 10.10 23.90
C ASP A 91 4.15 9.81 24.33
N GLY A 92 5.13 10.27 23.54
CA GLY A 92 6.55 10.03 23.77
C GLY A 92 6.89 8.53 23.80
N TYR A 93 7.76 8.13 24.73
CA TYR A 93 8.17 6.73 24.91
C TYR A 93 7.08 5.82 25.48
N SER A 94 5.95 6.38 25.93
CA SER A 94 4.85 5.60 26.53
C SER A 94 3.83 5.10 25.49
N TYR A 95 4.05 5.33 24.19
CA TYR A 95 3.19 4.79 23.15
C TYR A 95 3.16 3.26 23.20
N ARG A 96 2.09 2.69 23.75
CA ARG A 96 1.88 1.24 23.78
C ARG A 96 1.47 0.75 22.40
N ALA A 97 2.10 -0.36 21.99
CA ALA A 97 1.93 -0.98 20.67
C ALA A 97 0.52 -1.55 20.41
N ASP A 98 -0.33 -1.65 21.43
CA ASP A 98 -1.75 -2.02 21.31
C ASP A 98 -2.60 -0.84 20.85
N ASN A 99 -2.19 -0.21 19.76
CA ASN A 99 -2.88 0.91 19.17
C ASN A 99 -3.55 0.49 17.86
N LEU A 100 -4.82 0.85 17.71
CA LEU A 100 -5.64 0.70 16.52
C LEU A 100 -4.88 0.97 15.21
N TYR A 101 -4.01 2.00 15.18
CA TYR A 101 -3.25 2.36 13.98
C TYR A 101 -2.25 1.28 13.52
N GLU A 102 -1.53 0.65 14.46
CA GLU A 102 -0.58 -0.43 14.14
C GLU A 102 -1.32 -1.70 13.71
N LYS A 103 -2.49 -1.97 14.31
CA LYS A 103 -3.36 -3.07 13.90
C LYS A 103 -3.85 -2.89 12.47
N ASN A 104 -4.34 -1.70 12.12
CA ASN A 104 -4.82 -1.40 10.77
C ASN A 104 -3.69 -1.51 9.74
N LYS A 105 -2.51 -1.00 10.06
CA LYS A 105 -1.31 -1.15 9.23
C LYS A 105 -0.94 -2.63 9.01
N THR A 106 -0.89 -3.42 10.08
CA THR A 106 -0.54 -4.85 10.00
C THR A 106 -1.56 -5.63 9.16
N ASN A 107 -2.84 -5.31 9.29
CA ASN A 107 -3.89 -5.89 8.44
C ASN A 107 -3.69 -5.53 6.96
N ALA A 108 -3.43 -4.25 6.67
CA ALA A 108 -3.14 -3.80 5.31
C ALA A 108 -1.91 -4.50 4.70
N GLU A 109 -0.84 -4.67 5.48
CA GLU A 109 0.36 -5.42 5.05
C GLU A 109 0.06 -6.90 4.75
N LYS A 110 -0.85 -7.52 5.52
CA LYS A 110 -1.29 -8.90 5.28
C LYS A 110 -2.09 -8.99 3.98
N GLU A 111 -3.06 -8.10 3.79
CA GLU A 111 -3.88 -8.06 2.57
C GLU A 111 -3.04 -7.77 1.33
N TYR A 112 -2.09 -6.83 1.41
CA TYR A 112 -1.15 -6.54 0.32
C TYR A 112 -0.34 -7.76 -0.10
N LYS A 113 0.17 -8.52 0.87
CA LYS A 113 0.91 -9.76 0.60
C LYS A 113 0.02 -10.81 -0.07
N GLU A 114 -1.24 -10.90 0.33
CA GLU A 114 -2.18 -11.85 -0.25
C GLU A 114 -2.57 -11.47 -1.69
N GLN A 115 -2.82 -10.18 -1.94
CA GLN A 115 -3.07 -9.66 -3.29
C GLN A 115 -1.89 -9.97 -4.23
N GLN A 116 -0.66 -9.75 -3.79
CA GLN A 116 0.53 -10.09 -4.58
C GLN A 116 0.63 -11.58 -4.92
N LYS A 117 0.29 -12.47 -3.98
CA LYS A 117 0.26 -13.91 -4.23
C LYS A 117 -0.80 -14.28 -5.26
N GLN A 118 -2.00 -13.70 -5.18
CA GLN A 118 -3.08 -13.93 -6.14
C GLN A 118 -2.69 -13.46 -7.55
N VAL A 119 -2.04 -12.30 -7.66
CA VAL A 119 -1.53 -11.80 -8.95
C VAL A 119 -0.50 -12.77 -9.53
N LEU A 120 0.40 -13.31 -8.69
CA LEU A 120 1.40 -14.27 -9.13
C LEU A 120 0.77 -15.62 -9.54
N SER A 121 -0.22 -16.12 -8.80
CA SER A 121 -0.91 -17.37 -9.13
C SER A 121 -1.73 -17.24 -10.41
N ALA A 122 -2.45 -16.14 -10.59
CA ALA A 122 -3.19 -15.83 -11.81
C ALA A 122 -2.27 -15.76 -13.04
N LYS A 123 -1.09 -15.15 -12.89
CA LYS A 123 -0.07 -15.11 -13.95
C LYS A 123 0.40 -16.52 -14.33
N ASN A 124 0.63 -17.39 -13.36
CA ASN A 124 1.05 -18.77 -13.61
C ASN A 124 -0.04 -19.60 -14.30
N ILE A 125 -1.31 -19.42 -13.93
CA ILE A 125 -2.47 -20.09 -14.56
C ILE A 125 -2.54 -19.71 -16.05
N ASN A 126 -2.45 -18.41 -16.37
CA ASN A 126 -2.49 -17.95 -17.77
C ASN A 126 -1.38 -18.59 -18.62
N ILE A 127 -0.16 -18.77 -18.07
CA ILE A 127 0.94 -19.43 -18.78
C ILE A 127 0.61 -20.91 -19.06
N VAL A 128 -0.01 -21.61 -18.09
CA VAL A 128 -0.42 -23.00 -18.26
C VAL A 128 -1.51 -23.12 -19.33
N ASP A 129 -2.50 -22.23 -19.30
CA ASP A 129 -3.59 -22.20 -20.29
C ASP A 129 -3.08 -21.89 -21.70
N ASP A 130 -2.14 -20.94 -21.83
CA ASP A 130 -1.47 -20.64 -23.11
C ASP A 130 -0.73 -21.86 -23.66
N ASN A 131 0.01 -22.56 -22.79
CA ASN A 131 0.75 -23.76 -23.18
C ASN A 131 -0.18 -24.92 -23.56
N LEU A 132 -1.27 -25.12 -22.81
CA LEU A 132 -2.28 -26.13 -23.12
C LEU A 132 -2.96 -25.83 -24.46
N THR A 133 -3.23 -24.56 -24.74
CA THR A 133 -3.84 -24.12 -26.01
C THR A 133 -2.90 -24.39 -27.18
N LYS A 134 -1.61 -24.06 -27.05
CA LYS A 134 -0.59 -24.40 -28.06
C LYS A 134 -0.47 -25.89 -28.30
N TRP A 135 -0.48 -26.70 -27.23
CA TRP A 135 -0.39 -28.15 -27.34
C TRP A 135 -1.62 -28.76 -28.04
N LYS A 136 -2.83 -28.31 -27.69
CA LYS A 136 -4.07 -28.75 -28.36
C LYS A 136 -4.04 -28.44 -29.86
N LYS A 137 -3.57 -27.25 -30.24
CA LYS A 137 -3.42 -26.87 -31.65
C LYS A 137 -2.44 -27.79 -32.39
N LEU A 138 -1.27 -28.03 -31.80
CA LEU A 138 -0.26 -28.93 -32.39
C LEU A 138 -0.81 -30.35 -32.62
N VAL A 139 -1.60 -30.87 -31.67
CA VAL A 139 -2.21 -32.20 -31.81
C VAL A 139 -3.22 -32.25 -32.95
N ILE A 140 -4.00 -31.18 -33.16
CA ILE A 140 -4.93 -31.07 -34.29
C ILE A 140 -4.15 -31.02 -35.60
N ASP A 141 -3.15 -30.15 -35.70
CA ASP A 141 -2.32 -29.99 -36.89
C ASP A 141 -1.66 -31.32 -37.30
N ILE A 142 -1.17 -32.12 -36.34
CA ILE A 142 -0.60 -33.45 -36.60
C ILE A 142 -1.65 -34.43 -37.10
N LYS A 143 -2.86 -34.43 -36.51
CA LYS A 143 -3.95 -35.32 -36.95
C LYS A 143 -4.40 -34.99 -38.37
N GLU A 144 -4.59 -33.72 -38.67
CA GLU A 144 -4.95 -33.26 -40.01
C GLU A 144 -3.88 -33.65 -41.03
N LYS A 145 -2.60 -33.41 -40.71
CA LYS A 145 -1.48 -33.80 -41.58
C LYS A 145 -1.45 -35.32 -41.85
N ASN A 146 -1.55 -36.15 -40.81
CA ASN A 146 -1.56 -37.61 -40.97
C ASN A 146 -2.77 -38.10 -41.79
N GLN A 147 -3.92 -37.43 -41.68
CA GLN A 147 -5.12 -37.77 -42.45
C GLN A 147 -4.97 -37.41 -43.93
N VAL A 148 -4.31 -36.29 -44.24
CA VAL A 148 -3.96 -35.90 -45.61
C VAL A 148 -2.93 -36.87 -46.20
N ASP A 149 -1.91 -37.26 -45.43
CA ASP A 149 -0.88 -38.20 -45.89
C ASP A 149 -1.48 -39.58 -46.22
N THR A 150 -2.41 -40.07 -45.41
CA THR A 150 -3.13 -41.33 -45.68
C THR A 150 -4.05 -41.24 -46.90
N GLN A 151 -4.76 -40.11 -47.09
CA GLN A 151 -5.57 -39.87 -48.29
C GLN A 151 -4.71 -39.85 -49.58
N ASN A 152 -3.53 -39.24 -49.51
CA ASN A 152 -2.59 -39.18 -50.64
C ASN A 152 -2.04 -40.58 -51.00
N LEU A 153 -1.70 -41.40 -49.99
CA LEU A 153 -1.29 -42.80 -50.19
C LEU A 153 -2.39 -43.65 -50.83
N ILE A 154 -3.64 -43.53 -50.36
CA ILE A 154 -4.78 -44.24 -50.97
C ILE A 154 -4.97 -43.82 -52.42
N LYS A 155 -4.81 -42.53 -52.74
CA LYS A 155 -4.88 -42.03 -54.12
C LYS A 155 -3.79 -42.62 -55.02
N HIS A 156 -2.54 -42.71 -54.54
CA HIS A 156 -1.45 -43.32 -55.30
C HIS A 156 -1.67 -44.82 -55.53
N ILE A 157 -2.08 -45.57 -54.49
CA ILE A 157 -2.40 -47.00 -54.63
C ILE A 157 -3.49 -47.20 -55.69
N ASN A 158 -4.57 -46.42 -55.65
CA ASN A 158 -5.64 -46.53 -56.64
C ASN A 158 -5.20 -46.14 -58.06
N GLN A 159 -4.25 -45.22 -58.21
CA GLN A 159 -3.67 -44.87 -59.52
C GLN A 159 -2.74 -45.96 -60.07
N ASP A 160 -1.93 -46.58 -59.20
CA ASP A 160 -1.05 -47.68 -59.59
C ASP A 160 -1.84 -48.96 -59.93
N GLU A 161 -2.95 -49.21 -59.24
CA GLU A 161 -3.88 -50.29 -59.59
C GLU A 161 -4.57 -50.02 -60.93
N LEU A 162 -5.03 -48.80 -61.20
CA LEU A 162 -5.65 -48.43 -62.49
C LEU A 162 -4.66 -48.54 -63.67
N ASN A 163 -3.39 -48.18 -63.48
CA ASN A 163 -2.38 -48.25 -64.54
C ASN A 163 -1.90 -49.69 -64.84
N ASN A 164 -2.12 -50.65 -63.94
CA ASN A 164 -1.75 -52.06 -64.13
C ASN A 164 -2.84 -52.91 -64.81
N PHE A 165 -4.02 -52.36 -65.11
CA PHE A 165 -5.08 -53.07 -65.83
C PHE A 165 -5.15 -52.75 -67.34
N ASP A 166 -4.33 -51.81 -67.82
CA ASP A 166 -4.31 -51.35 -69.22
C ASP A 166 -3.08 -51.79 -70.05
N GLU A 167 -2.20 -52.66 -69.51
CA GLU A 167 -1.11 -53.35 -70.25
C GLU A 167 -1.45 -54.81 -70.57
#